data_AF-A0A098S2D7-F1
#
_entry.id   AF-A0A098S2D7-F1
#
_cell.length_a   1.000
_cell.length_b   1.000
_cell.length_c   1.000
_cell.angle_alpha   90.00
_cell.angle_beta   90.00
_cell.angle_gamma   90.00
#
_symmetry.space_group_name_H-M   'P 1'
#
loop_
_entity.id
_entity.type
_entity.pdbx_description
1 polymer ?
#
loop_
_entity_poly.entity_id
_entity_poly.type
_entity_poly.pdbx_seq_one_letter_code
_entity_poly.pdbx_strand_id
1 'polypeptide(L)'
;MKEKVLFFCLGFLLAGASVLHAQEEPVATEAEYDKAYERRIKQEYLYGVYIPKDLSDAIVQLNKLADRESLQKFRMAEEEEAVRKLHFSLGRWIIHNWGFYGGSRLSVALKDMGVHHPDDMARLIIRSMHRSLNKKPIEVKEQVIALQEAREAERKKRMESAEILYEGKRQLNRDSVELRKQR
;
A
#
# COMPACT_ATOMS: atom_id res chain seq x y z
N MET A 1 -17.46 33.36 -56.62
CA MET A 1 -16.73 32.08 -56.61
C MET A 1 -16.34 31.81 -55.17
N LYS A 2 -16.97 30.84 -54.51
CA LYS A 2 -16.72 30.49 -53.10
C LYS A 2 -16.03 29.14 -53.10
N GLU A 3 -14.73 29.12 -52.83
CA GLU A 3 -13.96 27.88 -52.72
C GLU A 3 -14.28 27.18 -51.40
N LYS A 4 -14.77 25.94 -51.52
CA LYS A 4 -14.97 25.01 -50.41
C LYS A 4 -13.66 24.27 -50.21
N VAL A 5 -12.94 24.56 -49.13
CA VAL A 5 -11.79 23.77 -48.73
C VAL A 5 -12.30 22.55 -47.95
N LEU A 6 -12.31 21.41 -48.63
CA LEU A 6 -12.60 20.10 -48.09
C LEU A 6 -11.29 19.51 -47.55
N PHE A 7 -11.03 19.61 -46.25
CA PHE A 7 -9.87 18.93 -45.63
C PHE A 7 -10.23 17.50 -45.29
N PHE A 8 -9.78 16.59 -46.16
CA PHE A 8 -9.71 15.16 -45.97
C PHE A 8 -8.37 14.83 -45.28
N CYS A 9 -8.38 14.52 -43.98
CA CYS A 9 -7.24 13.92 -43.31
C CYS A 9 -7.71 12.62 -42.62
N LEU A 10 -7.84 11.59 -43.46
CA LEU A 10 -7.85 10.20 -43.04
C LEU A 10 -6.39 9.72 -43.00
N GLY A 11 -5.96 9.14 -41.88
CA GLY A 11 -4.84 8.20 -41.84
C GLY A 11 -3.60 8.63 -41.05
N PHE A 12 -3.61 8.35 -39.75
CA PHE A 12 -2.46 7.67 -39.13
C PHE A 12 -2.98 6.79 -37.98
N LEU A 13 -3.42 5.59 -38.36
CA LEU A 13 -3.71 4.47 -37.48
C LEU A 13 -2.53 3.50 -37.64
N LEU A 14 -2.05 2.95 -36.51
CA LEU A 14 -0.97 1.97 -36.30
C LEU A 14 0.40 2.53 -35.94
N ALA A 15 0.71 2.53 -34.64
CA ALA A 15 1.63 1.54 -34.05
C ALA A 15 1.79 1.81 -32.55
N GLY A 16 1.70 0.75 -31.75
CA GLY A 16 2.11 0.77 -30.34
C GLY A 16 0.98 0.63 -29.32
N ALA A 17 0.17 -0.42 -29.44
CA ALA A 17 -0.47 -0.99 -28.26
C ALA A 17 0.63 -1.54 -27.34
N SER A 18 1.23 -0.65 -26.55
CA SER A 18 1.99 -1.04 -25.36
C SER A 18 0.94 -1.52 -24.38
N VAL A 19 0.69 -2.83 -24.41
CA VAL A 19 -0.10 -3.52 -23.41
C VAL A 19 0.70 -3.47 -22.11
N LEU A 20 0.65 -2.32 -21.41
CA LEU A 20 0.95 -2.20 -19.99
C LEU A 20 -0.17 -2.96 -19.24
N HIS A 21 -0.22 -4.28 -19.35
CA HIS A 21 -0.98 -5.11 -18.42
C HIS A 21 -0.15 -5.26 -17.16
N ALA A 22 -0.12 -4.19 -16.35
CA ALA A 22 0.44 -4.19 -15.01
C ALA A 22 -0.52 -4.82 -13.98
N GLN A 23 -1.65 -5.37 -14.42
CA GLN A 23 -2.71 -5.88 -13.53
C GLN A 23 -2.90 -7.38 -13.76
N GLU A 24 -2.59 -8.18 -12.74
CA GLU A 24 -3.05 -9.58 -12.67
C GLU A 24 -4.58 -9.58 -12.53
N GLU A 25 -5.26 -10.47 -13.25
CA GLU A 25 -6.69 -10.71 -13.05
C GLU A 25 -6.96 -11.11 -11.59
N PRO A 26 -8.09 -10.70 -11.00
CA PRO A 26 -8.44 -11.12 -9.65
C PRO A 26 -8.52 -12.65 -9.59
N VAL A 27 -7.73 -13.25 -8.70
CA VAL A 27 -7.71 -14.70 -8.46
C VAL A 27 -9.11 -15.20 -8.09
N ALA A 28 -9.55 -16.28 -8.72
CA ALA A 28 -10.91 -16.79 -8.61
C ALA A 28 -11.14 -17.60 -7.33
N THR A 29 -10.07 -18.08 -6.69
CA THR A 29 -10.13 -18.95 -5.51
C THR A 29 -9.12 -18.57 -4.42
N GLU A 30 -9.42 -18.91 -3.16
CA GLU A 30 -8.51 -18.71 -2.01
C GLU A 30 -7.18 -19.46 -2.20
N ALA A 31 -7.22 -20.69 -2.72
CA ALA A 31 -6.01 -21.48 -2.96
C ALA A 31 -5.08 -20.84 -4.00
N GLU A 32 -5.63 -20.20 -5.03
CA GLU A 32 -4.84 -19.45 -6.01
C GLU A 32 -4.23 -18.19 -5.40
N TYR A 33 -4.98 -17.47 -4.55
CA TYR A 33 -4.47 -16.33 -3.79
C TYR A 33 -3.30 -16.73 -2.91
N ASP A 34 -3.43 -17.79 -2.12
CA ASP A 34 -2.37 -18.26 -1.21
C ASP A 34 -1.12 -18.67 -1.98
N LYS A 35 -1.28 -19.38 -3.11
CA LYS A 35 -0.16 -19.75 -3.97
C LYS A 35 0.53 -18.52 -4.57
N ALA A 36 -0.23 -17.52 -5.00
CA ALA A 36 0.33 -16.26 -5.50
C ALA A 36 1.04 -15.49 -4.38
N TYR A 37 0.45 -15.41 -3.19
CA TYR A 37 1.03 -14.78 -2.02
C TYR A 37 2.38 -15.41 -1.65
N GLU A 38 2.43 -16.73 -1.51
CA GLU A 38 3.64 -17.51 -1.19
C GLU A 38 4.79 -17.29 -2.19
N ARG A 39 4.44 -17.10 -3.47
CA ARG A 39 5.41 -16.75 -4.51
C ARG A 39 5.92 -15.32 -4.32
N ARG A 40 5.01 -14.36 -4.14
CA ARG A 40 5.30 -12.91 -4.10
C ARG A 40 6.16 -12.53 -2.89
N ILE A 41 5.94 -13.13 -1.73
CA ILE A 41 6.70 -12.80 -0.51
C ILE A 41 8.18 -13.19 -0.58
N LYS A 42 8.57 -14.03 -1.55
CA LYS A 42 9.95 -14.49 -1.75
C LYS A 42 10.69 -13.71 -2.85
N GLN A 43 9.97 -12.87 -3.60
CA GLN A 43 10.53 -12.16 -4.75
C GLN A 43 11.14 -10.80 -4.35
N GLU A 44 12.29 -10.49 -4.95
CA GLU A 44 12.93 -9.18 -4.78
C GLU A 44 12.32 -8.11 -5.69
N TYR A 45 11.70 -8.54 -6.79
CA TYR A 45 11.05 -7.68 -7.77
C TYR A 45 9.64 -8.20 -8.05
N LEU A 46 8.67 -7.30 -8.11
CA LEU A 46 7.31 -7.58 -8.58
C LEU A 46 7.03 -6.63 -9.74
N TYR A 47 6.68 -7.17 -10.91
CA TYR A 47 6.35 -6.39 -12.12
C TYR A 47 7.41 -5.34 -12.49
N GLY A 48 8.70 -5.70 -12.35
CA GLY A 48 9.82 -4.80 -12.63
C GLY A 48 10.11 -3.75 -11.55
N VAL A 49 9.35 -3.74 -10.45
CA VAL A 49 9.58 -2.87 -9.30
C VAL A 49 10.34 -3.62 -8.21
N TYR A 50 11.46 -3.05 -7.75
CA TYR A 50 12.19 -3.56 -6.59
C TYR A 50 11.35 -3.41 -5.32
N ILE A 51 11.19 -4.50 -4.58
CA ILE A 51 10.48 -4.54 -3.31
C ILE A 51 11.50 -4.39 -2.19
N PRO A 52 11.43 -3.39 -1.31
CA PRO A 52 12.36 -3.29 -0.18
C PRO A 52 12.26 -4.51 0.74
N LYS A 53 13.38 -4.93 1.34
CA LYS A 53 13.37 -6.09 2.26
C LYS A 53 12.85 -5.76 3.66
N ASP A 54 12.97 -4.51 4.09
CA ASP A 54 12.59 -4.02 5.42
C ASP A 54 12.31 -2.50 5.38
N LEU A 55 11.94 -1.93 6.54
CA LEU A 55 11.65 -0.50 6.69
C LEU A 55 12.86 0.39 6.35
N SER A 56 14.07 -0.01 6.72
CA SER A 56 15.28 0.77 6.46
C SER A 56 15.60 0.83 4.97
N ASP A 57 15.51 -0.30 4.27
CA ASP A 57 15.66 -0.36 2.82
C ASP A 57 14.56 0.46 2.13
N ALA A 58 13.32 0.41 2.61
CA ALA A 58 12.22 1.21 2.07
C ALA A 58 12.53 2.71 2.09
N ILE A 59 13.08 3.22 3.21
CA ILE A 59 13.50 4.63 3.32
C ILE A 59 14.61 4.95 2.31
N VAL A 60 15.59 4.05 2.15
CA VAL A 60 16.67 4.23 1.17
C VAL A 60 16.13 4.29 -0.26
N GLN A 61 15.18 3.43 -0.62
CA GLN A 61 14.60 3.43 -1.97
C GLN A 61 13.79 4.71 -2.22
N LEU A 62 13.00 5.18 -1.26
CA LEU A 62 12.25 6.43 -1.43
C LEU A 62 13.16 7.65 -1.58
N ASN A 63 14.25 7.72 -0.81
CA ASN A 63 15.24 8.79 -0.95
C ASN A 63 15.93 8.79 -2.32
N LYS A 64 16.02 7.64 -3.01
CA LYS A 64 16.55 7.55 -4.38
C LYS A 64 15.52 7.96 -5.44
N LEU A 65 14.24 7.70 -5.18
CA LEU A 65 13.15 7.98 -6.12
C LEU A 65 12.73 9.46 -6.14
N ALA A 66 12.88 10.15 -5.01
CA ALA A 66 12.46 11.55 -4.89
C ALA A 66 13.56 12.51 -5.36
N ASP A 67 13.17 13.56 -6.08
CA ASP A 67 14.07 14.64 -6.44
C ASP A 67 14.45 15.49 -5.21
N ARG A 68 15.57 16.21 -5.32
CA ARG A 68 16.14 16.99 -4.21
C ARG A 68 15.20 18.09 -3.71
N GLU A 69 14.44 18.73 -4.60
CA GLU A 69 13.52 19.82 -4.22
C GLU A 69 12.34 19.26 -3.43
N SER A 70 11.75 18.15 -3.89
CA SER A 70 10.69 17.44 -3.19
C SER A 70 11.14 16.95 -1.82
N LEU A 71 12.35 16.37 -1.72
CA LEU A 71 12.93 15.96 -0.43
C LEU A 71 13.14 17.14 0.51
N GLN A 72 13.58 18.29 0.00
CA GLN A 72 13.75 19.50 0.81
C GLN A 72 12.40 20.03 1.32
N LYS A 73 11.40 20.14 0.46
CA LYS A 73 10.03 20.54 0.84
C LYS A 73 9.43 19.60 1.87
N PHE A 74 9.58 18.30 1.68
CA PHE A 74 9.10 17.28 2.61
C PHE A 74 9.80 17.38 3.97
N ARG A 75 11.13 17.55 3.97
CA ARG A 75 11.92 17.71 5.19
C ARG A 75 11.51 18.95 6.00
N MET A 76 11.23 20.07 5.32
CA MET A 76 10.88 21.35 5.96
C MET A 76 9.46 21.40 6.52
N ALA A 77 8.55 20.58 6.01
CA ALA A 77 7.19 20.49 6.53
C ALA A 77 7.16 19.89 7.95
N GLU A 78 6.19 20.32 8.75
CA GLU A 78 5.86 19.67 10.03
C GLU A 78 5.51 18.19 9.78
N GLU A 79 5.89 17.29 10.68
CA GLU A 79 5.86 15.84 10.48
C GLU A 79 4.45 15.33 10.20
N GLU A 80 3.46 15.71 11.00
CA GLU A 80 2.08 15.25 10.81
C GLU A 80 1.51 15.77 9.48
N GLU A 81 1.76 17.03 9.17
CA GLU A 81 1.30 17.64 7.93
C GLU A 81 1.98 17.01 6.70
N ALA A 82 3.27 16.70 6.79
CA ALA A 82 4.04 16.04 5.74
C ALA A 82 3.50 14.64 5.47
N VAL A 83 3.26 13.85 6.52
CA VAL A 83 2.69 12.51 6.43
C VAL A 83 1.27 12.55 5.86
N ARG A 84 0.41 13.43 6.37
CA ARG A 84 -0.98 13.58 5.93
C ARG A 84 -1.08 13.97 4.45
N LYS A 85 -0.28 14.93 4.00
CA LYS A 85 -0.25 15.38 2.59
C LYS A 85 0.21 14.29 1.64
N LEU A 86 1.24 13.53 2.01
CA LEU A 86 1.80 12.49 1.15
C LEU A 86 1.05 11.15 1.20
N HIS A 87 0.21 10.93 2.21
CA HIS A 87 -0.50 9.67 2.37
C HIS A 87 -1.33 9.29 1.12
N PHE A 88 -2.08 10.24 0.56
CA PHE A 88 -2.89 9.98 -0.63
C PHE A 88 -2.11 10.02 -1.95
N SER A 89 -0.90 10.58 -2.01
CA SER A 89 -0.08 10.53 -3.21
C SER A 89 0.93 9.40 -3.11
N LEU A 90 2.04 9.66 -2.42
CA LEU A 90 3.12 8.71 -2.22
C LEU A 90 2.65 7.45 -1.49
N GLY A 91 1.76 7.57 -0.49
CA GLY A 91 1.27 6.41 0.24
C GLY A 91 0.50 5.43 -0.65
N ARG A 92 -0.38 5.91 -1.53
CA ARG A 92 -1.05 5.06 -2.52
C ARG A 92 -0.07 4.41 -3.49
N TRP A 93 0.95 5.16 -3.94
CA TRP A 93 2.00 4.61 -4.78
C TRP A 93 2.76 3.49 -4.08
N ILE A 94 3.16 3.69 -2.82
CA ILE A 94 3.83 2.68 -1.97
C ILE A 94 2.97 1.42 -1.86
N ILE A 95 1.70 1.56 -1.48
CA ILE A 95 0.76 0.45 -1.28
C ILE A 95 0.65 -0.41 -2.54
N HIS A 96 0.51 0.25 -3.69
CA HIS A 96 0.33 -0.40 -4.97
C HIS A 96 1.63 -1.05 -5.47
N ASN A 97 2.71 -0.27 -5.59
CA ASN A 97 3.96 -0.72 -6.21
C ASN A 97 4.74 -1.70 -5.34
N TRP A 98 4.61 -1.60 -4.01
CA TRP A 98 5.20 -2.57 -3.09
C TRP A 98 4.21 -3.67 -2.66
N GLY A 99 3.03 -3.73 -3.29
CA GLY A 99 2.16 -4.90 -3.28
C GLY A 99 1.54 -5.25 -1.93
N PHE A 100 1.08 -4.28 -1.14
CA PHE A 100 0.64 -4.55 0.25
C PHE A 100 -0.64 -5.39 0.35
N TYR A 101 -1.56 -5.32 -0.62
CA TYR A 101 -2.79 -6.14 -0.63
C TYR A 101 -2.55 -7.59 -1.08
N GLY A 102 -1.72 -7.79 -2.11
CA GLY A 102 -1.40 -9.12 -2.64
C GLY A 102 -0.23 -9.80 -1.93
N GLY A 103 0.42 -9.11 -1.00
CA GLY A 103 1.63 -9.58 -0.34
C GLY A 103 2.91 -9.26 -1.11
N SER A 104 3.96 -9.04 -0.33
CA SER A 104 5.33 -8.80 -0.73
C SER A 104 6.26 -9.01 0.47
N ARG A 105 7.57 -9.19 0.23
CA ARG A 105 8.54 -9.34 1.33
C ARG A 105 8.51 -8.16 2.32
N LEU A 106 8.31 -6.93 1.82
CA LEU A 106 8.16 -5.75 2.67
C LEU A 106 6.89 -5.81 3.51
N SER A 107 5.76 -6.18 2.90
CA SER A 107 4.49 -6.26 3.64
C SER A 107 4.55 -7.28 4.77
N VAL A 108 5.29 -8.38 4.59
CA VAL A 108 5.52 -9.38 5.65
C VAL A 108 6.38 -8.76 6.76
N ALA A 109 7.50 -8.14 6.41
CA ALA A 109 8.36 -7.49 7.40
C ALA A 109 7.61 -6.44 8.24
N LEU A 110 6.67 -5.68 7.65
CA LEU A 110 5.85 -4.70 8.39
C LEU A 110 4.74 -5.36 9.22
N LYS A 111 4.16 -6.48 8.75
CA LYS A 111 3.22 -7.29 9.55
C LYS A 111 3.91 -7.91 10.77
N ASP A 112 5.14 -8.37 10.62
CA ASP A 112 5.94 -8.92 11.73
C ASP A 112 6.26 -7.86 12.79
N MET A 113 6.28 -6.58 12.41
CA MET A 113 6.36 -5.44 13.34
C MET A 113 5.02 -5.09 13.99
N GLY A 114 3.90 -5.73 13.59
CA GLY A 114 2.56 -5.49 14.13
C GLY A 114 1.71 -4.49 13.33
N VAL A 115 2.12 -4.11 12.11
CA VAL A 115 1.36 -3.20 11.24
C VAL A 115 0.72 -3.99 10.10
N HIS A 116 -0.58 -4.25 10.22
CA HIS A 116 -1.28 -5.15 9.29
C HIS A 116 -2.04 -4.42 8.17
N HIS A 117 -2.43 -3.17 8.37
CA HIS A 117 -3.21 -2.44 7.37
C HIS A 117 -2.30 -1.72 6.36
N PRO A 118 -2.56 -1.81 5.05
CA PRO A 118 -1.73 -1.15 4.02
C PRO A 118 -1.55 0.36 4.20
N ASP A 119 -2.61 1.08 4.59
CA ASP A 119 -2.50 2.51 4.88
C ASP A 119 -1.56 2.82 6.05
N ASP A 120 -1.59 2.00 7.11
CA ASP A 120 -0.73 2.19 8.28
C ASP A 120 0.72 1.81 7.96
N MET A 121 0.92 0.78 7.14
CA MET A 121 2.25 0.43 6.60
C MET A 121 2.86 1.61 5.83
N ALA A 122 2.10 2.21 4.91
CA ALA A 122 2.55 3.36 4.16
C ALA A 122 2.80 4.58 5.06
N ARG A 123 1.94 4.81 6.06
CA ARG A 123 2.10 5.90 7.03
C ARG A 123 3.36 5.74 7.88
N LEU A 124 3.64 4.52 8.35
CA LEU A 124 4.87 4.18 9.08
C LEU A 124 6.11 4.48 8.24
N ILE A 125 6.13 4.05 6.96
CA ILE A 125 7.25 4.30 6.05
C ILE A 125 7.46 5.79 5.84
N ILE A 126 6.40 6.54 5.50
CA ILE A 126 6.49 7.97 5.20
C ILE A 126 6.97 8.76 6.43
N ARG A 127 6.42 8.49 7.62
CA ARG A 127 6.85 9.15 8.86
C ARG A 127 8.30 8.80 9.20
N SER A 128 8.69 7.55 9.05
CA SER A 128 10.08 7.11 9.30
C SER A 128 11.07 7.76 8.33
N MET A 129 10.69 7.95 7.07
CA MET A 129 11.48 8.71 6.10
C MET A 129 11.64 10.18 6.52
N HIS A 130 10.56 10.84 6.96
CA HIS A 130 10.61 12.22 7.43
C HIS A 130 11.57 12.39 8.60
N ARG A 131 11.46 11.51 9.61
CA ARG A 131 12.35 11.49 10.77
C ARG A 131 13.81 11.25 10.37
N SER A 132 14.05 10.31 9.46
CA SER A 132 15.39 10.04 8.93
C SER A 132 16.01 11.27 8.25
N LEU A 133 15.26 12.01 7.42
CA LEU A 133 15.74 13.22 6.75
C LEU A 133 16.05 14.36 7.73
N ASN A 134 15.36 14.37 8.88
CA ASN A 134 15.53 15.36 9.93
C ASN A 134 16.47 14.91 11.06
N LYS A 135 17.15 13.77 10.91
CA LYS A 135 18.03 13.19 11.94
C LYS A 135 17.33 13.02 13.30
N LYS A 136 16.03 12.77 13.28
CA LYS A 136 15.25 12.45 14.48
C LYS A 136 15.29 10.94 14.72
N PRO A 137 15.23 10.48 15.98
CA PRO A 137 15.00 9.08 16.29
C PRO A 137 13.75 8.57 15.55
N ILE A 138 13.85 7.41 14.90
CA ILE A 138 12.69 6.86 14.16
C ILE A 138 11.61 6.40 15.16
N GLU A 139 11.98 5.76 16.28
CA GLU A 139 11.02 5.28 17.30
C GLU A 139 9.94 4.38 16.69
N VAL A 140 10.39 3.33 16.00
CA VAL A 140 9.50 2.43 15.25
C VAL A 140 8.44 1.82 16.17
N LYS A 141 8.80 1.41 17.38
CA LYS A 141 7.88 0.75 18.31
C LYS A 141 6.75 1.68 18.72
N GLU A 142 7.09 2.92 19.06
CA GLU A 142 6.17 3.97 19.47
C GLU A 142 5.22 4.33 18.33
N GLN A 143 5.74 4.43 17.10
CA GLN A 143 4.90 4.64 15.91
C GLN A 143 3.91 3.48 15.67
N VAL A 144 4.37 2.23 15.80
CA VAL A 144 3.52 1.04 15.65
C VAL A 144 2.40 1.04 16.68
N ILE A 145 2.71 1.29 17.96
CA ILE A 145 1.73 1.36 19.04
C ILE A 145 0.67 2.43 18.73
N ALA A 146 1.10 3.63 18.35
CA ALA A 146 0.19 4.72 18.01
C ALA A 146 -0.74 4.38 16.82
N LEU A 147 -0.24 3.66 15.81
CA LEU A 147 -1.05 3.19 14.67
C LEU A 147 -2.08 2.15 15.12
N GLN A 148 -1.69 1.21 15.97
CA GLN A 148 -2.58 0.18 16.51
C GLN A 148 -3.71 0.79 17.36
N GLU A 149 -3.36 1.71 18.27
CA GLU A 149 -4.33 2.42 19.12
C GLU A 149 -5.31 3.25 18.28
N ALA A 150 -4.81 4.00 17.29
CA ALA A 150 -5.66 4.78 16.40
C ALA A 150 -6.65 3.89 15.63
N ARG A 151 -6.20 2.74 15.14
CA ARG A 151 -7.04 1.76 14.43
C ARG A 151 -8.10 1.15 15.33
N GLU A 152 -7.73 0.78 16.56
CA GLU A 152 -8.66 0.21 17.52
C GLU A 152 -9.73 1.24 17.91
N ALA A 153 -9.34 2.49 18.13
CA ALA A 153 -10.25 3.59 18.41
C ALA A 153 -11.22 3.85 17.25
N GLU A 154 -10.74 3.87 16.01
CA GLU A 154 -11.59 4.00 14.81
C GLU A 154 -12.58 2.83 14.71
N ARG A 155 -12.11 1.60 14.93
CA ARG A 155 -12.95 0.40 14.94
C ARG A 155 -14.04 0.47 16.00
N LYS A 156 -13.72 0.88 17.24
CA LYS A 156 -14.68 1.05 18.34
C LYS A 156 -15.74 2.09 17.98
N LYS A 157 -15.33 3.27 17.52
CA LYS A 157 -16.25 4.34 17.07
C LYS A 157 -17.18 3.85 15.97
N ARG A 158 -16.65 3.16 14.96
CA ARG A 158 -17.45 2.60 13.86
C ARG A 158 -18.47 1.57 14.37
N MET A 159 -18.07 0.72 15.31
CA MET A 159 -18.96 -0.29 15.92
C MET A 159 -20.04 0.36 16.78
N GLU A 160 -19.72 1.39 17.57
CA GLU A 160 -20.67 2.15 18.39
C GLU A 160 -21.70 2.89 17.54
N SER A 161 -21.28 3.42 16.38
CA SER A 161 -22.17 4.12 15.45
C SER A 161 -22.92 3.20 14.47
N ALA A 162 -22.61 1.90 14.44
CA ALA A 162 -23.18 0.98 13.47
C ALA A 162 -24.58 0.52 13.89
N GLU A 163 -25.55 0.66 12.99
CA GLU A 163 -26.87 0.05 13.16
C GLU A 163 -26.79 -1.47 12.93
N ILE A 164 -27.37 -2.24 13.86
CA ILE A 164 -27.47 -3.69 13.72
C ILE A 164 -28.63 -4.00 12.79
N LEU A 165 -28.33 -4.40 11.55
CA LEU A 165 -29.34 -4.75 10.55
C LEU A 165 -30.01 -6.11 10.80
N TYR A 166 -29.27 -7.05 11.39
CA TYR A 166 -29.74 -8.41 11.67
C TYR A 166 -28.89 -9.04 12.77
N GLU A 167 -29.54 -9.67 13.75
CA GLU A 167 -28.89 -10.46 14.79
C GLU A 167 -29.24 -11.93 14.60
N GLY A 168 -28.22 -12.76 14.37
CA GLY A 168 -28.38 -14.20 14.17
C GLY A 168 -27.38 -15.01 14.98
N LYS A 169 -27.81 -16.17 15.49
CA LYS A 169 -26.92 -17.12 16.17
C LYS A 169 -26.31 -18.06 15.13
N ARG A 170 -25.01 -17.90 14.85
CA ARG A 170 -24.27 -18.86 14.03
C ARG A 170 -23.96 -20.11 14.84
N GLN A 171 -24.41 -21.28 14.39
CA GLN A 171 -23.87 -22.55 14.90
C GLN A 171 -22.43 -22.70 14.37
N LEU A 172 -21.47 -22.67 15.28
CA LEU A 172 -20.07 -22.92 14.95
C LEU A 172 -19.87 -24.43 14.80
N ASN A 173 -19.51 -24.90 13.60
CA ASN A 173 -19.02 -26.26 13.43
C ASN A 173 -17.70 -26.39 14.21
N ARG A 174 -17.56 -27.47 14.98
CA ARG A 174 -16.40 -27.76 15.85
C ARG A 174 -15.08 -27.71 15.06
N ASP A 175 -15.08 -28.24 13.84
CA ASP A 175 -13.91 -28.27 12.96
C ASP A 175 -13.42 -26.86 12.58
N SER A 176 -14.36 -25.92 12.39
CA SER A 176 -14.04 -24.54 12.04
C SER A 176 -13.46 -23.72 13.20
N VAL A 177 -13.68 -24.19 14.43
CA VAL A 177 -13.12 -23.58 15.65
C VAL A 177 -11.69 -24.09 15.89
N GLU A 178 -11.40 -25.35 15.57
CA GLU A 178 -10.06 -25.94 15.71
C GLU A 178 -9.07 -25.37 14.70
N LEU A 179 -9.47 -25.19 13.43
CA LEU A 179 -8.64 -24.57 12.40
C LEU A 179 -8.20 -23.13 12.74
N ARG A 180 -9.03 -22.39 13.49
CA ARG A 180 -8.72 -21.01 13.93
C ARG A 180 -7.77 -20.93 15.12
N LYS A 181 -7.57 -22.03 15.86
CA LYS A 181 -6.61 -22.09 16.97
C LYS A 181 -5.19 -22.45 16.51
N GLN A 182 -5.05 -22.90 15.26
CA GLN A 182 -3.78 -23.36 14.68
C GLN A 182 -3.08 -22.29 13.83
N ARG A 183 -3.72 -21.15 13.59
CA ARG A 183 -3.12 -19.94 12.99
C ARG A 183 -2.84 -18.93 14.08
#